data_AF-A0A1X0S1J7-F1
#
_entry.id   AF-A0A1X0S1J7-F1
#
_cell.length_a   1.000
_cell.length_b   1.000
_cell.length_c   1.000
_cell.angle_alpha   90.00
_cell.angle_beta   90.00
_cell.angle_gamma   90.00
#
_symmetry.space_group_name_H-M   'P 1'
#
loop_
_entity.id
_entity.type
_entity.pdbx_description
1 polymer ?
#
loop_
_entity_poly.entity_id
_entity_poly.type
_entity_poly.pdbx_seq_one_letter_code
_entity_poly.pdbx_strand_id
1 'polypeptide(L)'
;MKIITTLILFIIYQYGVYAIPKFNTVNDHYHNGTTCPAVTQNDVGCPVLCVSDHSLCPSAIGPQSCSAGQSLCIDGSCQTDCASNAATNPCSCPSSPHVQLMACNRMTQIKTSIPNYHPENATAQTYEACSLVLKSNQPISMTWADTHTQTGAQNLIIWNVCSAPTGMDFPTPAPLVICYLAIHLGFFVLWPIWMLYKLIRERVNEKKKCAFICI
;
A
#
# COMPACT_ATOMS: atom_id res chain seq x y z
N MET A 1 2.75 46.31 -18.95
CA MET A 1 3.13 45.07 -19.66
C MET A 1 4.11 44.20 -18.88
N LYS A 2 5.30 44.68 -18.50
CA LYS A 2 6.34 43.85 -17.83
C LYS A 2 5.87 43.09 -16.59
N ILE A 3 5.07 43.72 -15.73
CA ILE A 3 4.55 43.13 -14.47
C ILE A 3 3.58 41.97 -14.74
N ILE A 4 2.75 42.09 -15.77
CA ILE A 4 1.77 41.07 -16.16
C ILE A 4 2.50 39.85 -16.75
N THR A 5 3.51 40.06 -17.58
CA THR A 5 4.36 38.97 -18.09
C THR A 5 5.15 38.26 -16.99
N THR A 6 5.66 38.95 -15.97
CA THR A 6 6.36 38.29 -14.85
C THR A 6 5.40 37.52 -13.95
N LEU A 7 4.18 38.01 -13.74
CA LEU A 7 3.15 37.27 -12.99
C LEU A 7 2.71 36.00 -13.73
N ILE A 8 2.52 36.07 -15.04
CA ILE A 8 2.18 34.91 -15.86
C ILE A 8 3.31 33.87 -15.86
N LEU A 9 4.57 34.30 -16.00
CA LEU A 9 5.73 33.41 -15.89
C LEU A 9 5.86 32.76 -14.51
N PHE A 10 5.55 33.48 -13.43
CA PHE A 10 5.58 32.94 -12.08
C PHE A 10 4.46 31.93 -11.85
N ILE A 11 3.26 32.18 -12.38
CA ILE A 11 2.13 31.24 -12.32
C ILE A 11 2.46 29.96 -13.10
N ILE A 12 3.02 30.07 -14.32
CA ILE A 12 3.43 28.92 -15.13
C ILE A 12 4.52 28.09 -14.42
N TYR A 13 5.46 28.74 -13.72
CA TYR A 13 6.51 28.06 -12.95
C TYR A 13 5.95 27.24 -11.77
N GLN A 14 4.92 27.74 -11.07
CA GLN A 14 4.32 27.05 -9.91
C GLN A 14 3.48 25.83 -10.31
N TYR A 15 2.90 25.82 -11.53
CA TYR A 15 2.18 24.65 -12.05
C TYR A 15 3.10 23.58 -12.69
N GLY A 16 4.41 23.86 -12.81
CA GLY A 16 5.33 23.02 -13.59
C GLY A 16 5.94 21.81 -12.86
N VAL A 17 5.91 21.73 -11.52
CA VAL A 17 6.71 20.69 -10.83
C VAL A 17 6.04 20.17 -9.55
N TYR A 18 4.97 19.39 -9.73
CA TYR A 18 4.61 18.33 -8.78
C TYR A 18 4.78 16.97 -9.48
N ALA A 19 6.03 16.65 -9.81
CA ALA A 19 6.42 15.28 -10.00
C ALA A 19 7.19 14.88 -8.75
N ILE A 20 6.58 14.09 -7.87
CA ILE A 20 7.34 13.24 -6.97
C ILE A 20 8.27 12.45 -7.90
N PRO A 21 9.61 12.51 -7.75
CA PRO A 21 10.48 11.69 -8.58
C PRO A 21 10.16 10.23 -8.26
N LYS A 22 9.32 9.62 -9.09
CA LYS A 22 9.11 8.17 -9.15
C LYS A 22 10.43 7.64 -9.70
N PHE A 23 11.40 7.44 -8.82
CA PHE A 23 12.81 7.38 -9.22
C PHE A 23 13.11 6.27 -10.21
N ASN A 24 12.28 5.23 -10.31
CA ASN A 24 12.14 4.38 -11.48
C ASN A 24 10.78 3.68 -11.42
N THR A 25 10.05 3.60 -12.53
CA THR A 25 8.90 2.70 -12.66
C THR A 25 9.43 1.30 -12.98
N VAL A 26 9.06 0.30 -12.18
CA VAL A 26 9.46 -1.10 -12.40
C VAL A 26 8.90 -1.55 -13.76
N ASN A 27 9.74 -2.16 -14.59
CA ASN A 27 9.43 -2.66 -15.94
C ASN A 27 9.08 -1.58 -16.98
N ASP A 28 9.53 -0.34 -16.78
CA ASP A 28 9.32 0.75 -17.74
C ASP A 28 10.51 0.83 -18.71
N HIS A 29 11.23 1.95 -18.81
CA HIS A 29 12.38 2.08 -19.69
C HIS A 29 13.66 2.50 -18.94
N TYR A 30 14.79 1.93 -19.35
CA TYR A 30 16.13 2.39 -18.97
C TYR A 30 16.43 3.77 -19.60
N HIS A 31 17.47 4.46 -19.10
CA HIS A 31 17.92 5.76 -19.64
C HIS A 31 18.33 5.75 -21.13
N ASN A 32 18.51 4.56 -21.71
CA ASN A 32 18.82 4.35 -23.13
C ASN A 32 17.57 4.10 -24.00
N GLY A 33 16.35 4.17 -23.44
CA GLY A 33 15.08 3.92 -24.13
C GLY A 33 14.69 2.44 -24.27
N THR A 34 15.54 1.50 -23.84
CA THR A 34 15.20 0.06 -23.85
C THR A 34 14.25 -0.27 -22.71
N THR A 35 13.24 -1.10 -22.97
CA THR A 35 12.29 -1.55 -21.96
C THR A 35 12.98 -2.44 -20.93
N CYS A 36 12.78 -2.17 -19.64
CA CYS A 36 13.27 -3.01 -18.56
C CYS A 36 12.60 -4.39 -18.64
N PRO A 37 13.37 -5.50 -18.68
CA PRO A 37 12.80 -6.83 -18.69
C PRO A 37 12.04 -7.05 -17.37
N ALA A 38 10.84 -7.62 -17.48
CA ALA A 38 10.00 -7.81 -16.32
C ALA A 38 10.64 -8.81 -15.35
N VAL A 39 10.91 -8.35 -14.13
CA VAL A 39 11.64 -9.15 -13.14
C VAL A 39 10.72 -10.24 -12.58
N THR A 40 11.22 -11.46 -12.47
CA THR A 40 10.53 -12.53 -11.76
C THR A 40 10.81 -12.40 -10.27
N GLN A 41 9.77 -12.31 -9.46
CA GLN A 41 9.92 -12.32 -8.00
C GLN A 41 9.85 -13.76 -7.52
N ASN A 42 10.97 -14.27 -6.98
CA ASN A 42 11.04 -15.62 -6.44
C ASN A 42 10.74 -15.64 -4.94
N ASP A 43 10.40 -16.83 -4.42
CA ASP A 43 10.21 -17.07 -2.99
C ASP A 43 9.13 -16.20 -2.31
N VAL A 44 8.10 -15.81 -3.06
CA VAL A 44 6.97 -15.04 -2.53
C VAL A 44 6.10 -15.96 -1.68
N GLY A 45 5.95 -15.62 -0.40
CA GLY A 45 5.12 -16.37 0.53
C GLY A 45 3.63 -16.18 0.24
N CYS A 46 2.87 -17.28 0.27
CA CYS A 46 1.44 -17.22 0.07
C CYS A 46 0.71 -16.68 1.32
N PRO A 47 -0.29 -15.81 1.14
CA PRO A 47 -1.11 -15.33 2.25
C PRO A 47 -1.95 -16.48 2.82
N VAL A 48 -2.48 -16.30 4.03
CA VAL A 48 -3.34 -17.34 4.66
C VAL A 48 -4.61 -17.54 3.83
N LEU A 49 -4.97 -18.80 3.61
CA LEU A 49 -6.22 -19.19 2.95
C LEU A 49 -7.28 -19.46 4.03
N CYS A 50 -8.41 -18.78 3.90
CA CYS A 50 -9.52 -18.84 4.83
C CYS A 50 -10.71 -19.55 4.18
N VAL A 51 -11.34 -20.46 4.91
CA VAL A 51 -12.43 -21.29 4.41
C VAL A 51 -13.59 -21.32 5.39
N SER A 52 -14.81 -21.51 4.88
CA SER A 52 -15.97 -21.73 5.76
C SER A 52 -15.94 -23.10 6.44
N ASP A 53 -15.28 -24.08 5.82
CA ASP A 53 -15.11 -25.45 6.31
C ASP A 53 -13.72 -25.95 5.91
N HIS A 54 -13.00 -26.60 6.83
CA HIS A 54 -11.70 -27.22 6.56
C HIS A 54 -11.74 -28.28 5.44
N SER A 55 -12.91 -28.86 5.15
CA SER A 55 -13.09 -29.77 4.02
C SER A 55 -12.82 -29.10 2.66
N LEU A 56 -12.91 -27.77 2.59
CA LEU A 56 -12.68 -26.96 1.39
C LEU A 56 -11.20 -26.61 1.18
N CYS A 57 -10.35 -26.84 2.18
CA CYS A 57 -8.92 -26.66 2.02
C CYS A 57 -8.37 -27.67 0.99
N PRO A 58 -7.53 -27.24 0.04
CA PRO A 58 -6.80 -28.14 -0.85
C PRO A 58 -6.07 -29.24 -0.07
N SER A 59 -5.98 -30.45 -0.62
CA SER A 59 -5.45 -31.63 0.09
C SER A 59 -4.05 -31.45 0.66
N ALA A 60 -3.22 -30.61 0.04
CA ALA A 60 -1.87 -30.27 0.52
C ALA A 60 -1.87 -29.47 1.84
N ILE A 61 -2.92 -28.72 2.12
CA ILE A 61 -3.05 -27.79 3.27
C ILE A 61 -4.30 -28.02 4.12
N GLY A 62 -5.09 -29.03 3.78
CA GLY A 62 -6.30 -29.40 4.51
C GLY A 62 -6.03 -30.30 5.72
N PRO A 63 -7.10 -30.87 6.32
CA PRO A 63 -7.01 -31.74 7.49
C PRO A 63 -6.08 -32.94 7.32
N GLN A 64 -5.95 -33.43 6.07
CA GLN A 64 -5.09 -34.56 5.72
C GLN A 64 -3.59 -34.25 5.86
N SER A 65 -3.22 -32.98 5.95
CA SER A 65 -1.83 -32.56 6.16
C SER A 65 -1.36 -32.72 7.61
N CYS A 66 -2.29 -32.95 8.55
CA CYS A 66 -1.99 -33.17 9.96
C CYS A 66 -1.50 -34.61 10.21
N SER A 67 -0.58 -34.77 11.16
CA SER A 67 -0.08 -36.09 11.58
C SER A 67 -1.20 -36.93 12.20
N ALA A 68 -1.03 -38.26 12.22
CA ALA A 68 -2.02 -39.16 12.81
C ALA A 68 -2.36 -38.78 14.26
N GLY A 69 -3.65 -38.63 14.56
CA GLY A 69 -4.16 -38.22 15.88
C GLY A 69 -4.25 -36.70 16.09
N GLN A 70 -3.92 -35.88 15.09
CA GLN A 70 -4.10 -34.43 15.13
C GLN A 70 -5.25 -34.00 14.21
N SER A 71 -6.02 -33.02 14.65
CA SER A 71 -7.03 -32.30 13.87
C SER A 71 -6.55 -30.89 13.53
N LEU A 72 -7.02 -30.37 12.40
CA LEU A 72 -6.82 -28.98 12.03
C LEU A 72 -7.72 -28.08 12.86
N CYS A 73 -7.12 -27.14 13.60
CA CYS A 73 -7.82 -26.16 14.42
C CYS A 73 -8.15 -24.89 13.64
N ILE A 74 -8.99 -24.01 14.20
CA ILE A 74 -9.49 -22.78 13.54
C ILE A 74 -8.38 -21.81 13.12
N ASP A 75 -7.26 -21.82 13.84
CA ASP A 75 -6.07 -21.01 13.57
C ASP A 75 -5.20 -21.58 12.44
N GLY A 76 -5.54 -22.77 11.92
CA GLY A 76 -4.77 -23.50 10.92
C GLY A 76 -3.64 -24.35 11.50
N SER A 77 -3.55 -24.51 12.82
CA SER A 77 -2.57 -25.39 13.46
C SER A 77 -3.08 -26.83 13.57
N CYS A 78 -2.19 -27.82 13.47
CA CYS A 78 -2.52 -29.23 13.70
C CYS A 78 -2.27 -29.60 15.16
N GLN A 79 -3.32 -29.96 15.90
CA GLN A 79 -3.20 -30.34 17.30
C GLN A 79 -4.10 -31.52 17.67
N THR A 80 -3.76 -32.20 18.76
CA THR A 80 -4.55 -33.31 19.30
C THR A 80 -5.84 -32.82 19.96
N ASP A 81 -5.82 -31.62 20.55
CA ASP A 81 -6.98 -30.99 21.18
C ASP A 81 -7.03 -29.48 20.90
N CYS A 82 -7.98 -29.07 20.05
CA CYS A 82 -8.22 -27.68 19.69
C CYS A 82 -8.95 -26.88 20.78
N ALA A 83 -9.47 -27.51 21.84
CA ALA A 83 -10.16 -26.81 22.93
C ALA A 83 -9.20 -25.96 23.77
N SER A 84 -7.93 -26.37 23.86
CA SER A 84 -6.88 -25.65 24.58
C SER A 84 -6.37 -24.40 23.84
N ASN A 85 -6.58 -24.35 22.53
CA ASN A 85 -6.21 -23.24 21.64
C ASN A 85 -7.44 -22.64 20.98
N ALA A 86 -8.32 -22.05 21.80
CA ALA A 86 -9.27 -21.02 21.36
C ALA A 86 -8.53 -19.72 20.93
N ALA A 87 -7.38 -19.88 20.28
CA ALA A 87 -6.44 -18.85 19.92
C ALA A 87 -6.94 -18.08 18.70
N THR A 88 -6.51 -16.83 18.65
CA THR A 88 -6.86 -15.78 17.69
C THR A 88 -6.97 -16.31 16.26
N ASN A 89 -8.19 -16.41 15.77
CA ASN A 89 -8.46 -16.76 14.39
C ASN A 89 -7.85 -15.70 13.44
N PRO A 90 -6.83 -16.06 12.63
CA PRO A 90 -6.21 -15.13 11.71
C PRO A 90 -7.15 -14.75 10.56
N CYS A 91 -8.15 -15.59 10.28
CA CYS A 91 -9.19 -15.39 9.28
C CYS A 91 -10.37 -14.59 9.83
N SER A 92 -10.05 -13.44 10.42
CA SER A 92 -11.04 -12.47 10.88
C SER A 92 -10.77 -11.12 10.21
N CYS A 93 -11.84 -10.51 9.69
CA CYS A 93 -11.72 -9.24 9.00
C CYS A 93 -12.58 -8.16 9.64
N PRO A 94 -12.01 -7.00 10.02
CA PRO A 94 -12.77 -5.92 10.65
C PRO A 94 -13.91 -5.37 9.78
N SER A 95 -13.80 -5.46 8.45
CA SER A 95 -14.85 -5.03 7.53
C SER A 95 -16.06 -5.97 7.52
N SER A 96 -15.93 -7.20 8.02
CA SER A 96 -17.00 -8.19 8.02
C SER A 96 -16.97 -9.02 9.32
N PRO A 97 -17.28 -8.40 10.47
CA PRO A 97 -17.13 -9.02 11.79
C PRO A 97 -18.09 -10.20 12.04
N HIS A 98 -19.14 -10.33 11.22
CA HIS A 98 -20.13 -11.40 11.33
C HIS A 98 -19.73 -12.69 10.61
N VAL A 99 -18.66 -12.67 9.80
CA VAL A 99 -18.19 -13.83 9.04
C VAL A 99 -17.00 -14.44 9.79
N GLN A 100 -17.19 -15.65 10.32
CA GLN A 100 -16.12 -16.44 10.93
C GLN A 100 -15.68 -17.51 9.95
N LEU A 101 -14.44 -17.41 9.47
CA LEU A 101 -13.80 -18.42 8.62
C LEU A 101 -12.68 -19.10 9.39
N MET A 102 -12.24 -20.26 8.94
CA MET A 102 -11.15 -21.02 9.54
C MET A 102 -9.93 -21.00 8.62
N ALA A 103 -8.72 -21.06 9.18
CA ALA A 103 -7.50 -21.05 8.39
C ALA A 103 -7.07 -22.45 7.94
N CYS A 104 -6.56 -22.58 6.72
CA CYS A 104 -5.90 -23.80 6.26
C CYS A 104 -4.45 -23.90 6.79
N ASN A 105 -3.90 -25.11 6.86
CA ASN A 105 -2.59 -25.39 7.42
C ASN A 105 -1.41 -24.93 6.53
N ARG A 106 -0.22 -24.76 7.12
CA ARG A 106 1.09 -24.63 6.42
C ARG A 106 1.20 -23.54 5.35
N MET A 107 0.31 -22.55 5.33
CA MET A 107 0.34 -21.47 4.34
C MET A 107 1.66 -20.68 4.34
N THR A 108 2.27 -20.51 5.52
CA THR A 108 3.56 -19.82 5.70
C THR A 108 4.75 -20.55 5.08
N GLN A 109 4.61 -21.83 4.75
CA GLN A 109 5.66 -22.65 4.12
C GLN A 109 5.54 -22.68 2.60
N ILE A 110 4.41 -22.24 2.04
CA ILE A 110 4.18 -22.24 0.60
C ILE A 110 4.77 -20.98 0.01
N LYS A 111 5.72 -21.18 -0.89
CA LYS A 111 6.38 -20.13 -1.66
C LYS A 111 6.17 -20.37 -3.14
N THR A 112 5.99 -19.28 -3.88
CA THR A 112 5.80 -19.30 -5.32
C THR A 112 6.68 -18.26 -6.00
N SER A 113 6.89 -18.41 -7.31
CA SER A 113 7.53 -17.41 -8.13
C SER A 113 6.48 -16.68 -8.98
N ILE A 114 6.56 -15.36 -9.01
CA ILE A 114 5.68 -14.50 -9.80
C ILE A 114 6.46 -14.04 -11.04
N PRO A 115 6.20 -14.62 -12.22
CA PRO A 115 6.80 -14.13 -13.45
C PRO A 115 6.22 -12.76 -13.80
N ASN A 116 7.02 -11.90 -14.43
CA ASN A 116 6.62 -10.56 -14.86
C ASN A 116 5.95 -9.74 -13.74
N TYR A 117 6.65 -9.59 -12.61
CA TYR A 117 6.10 -8.90 -11.44
C TYR A 117 5.81 -7.43 -11.73
N HIS A 118 4.56 -7.01 -11.52
CA HIS A 118 4.12 -5.63 -11.64
C HIS A 118 3.69 -5.12 -10.26
N PRO A 119 4.34 -4.08 -9.71
CA PRO A 119 4.06 -3.61 -8.35
C PRO A 119 2.62 -3.10 -8.17
N GLU A 120 2.00 -2.57 -9.24
CA GLU A 120 0.62 -2.10 -9.22
C GLU A 120 -0.40 -3.24 -9.09
N ASN A 121 -0.05 -4.45 -9.58
CA ASN A 121 -0.89 -5.65 -9.54
C ASN A 121 -0.31 -6.76 -8.67
N ALA A 122 0.69 -6.45 -7.84
CA ALA A 122 1.47 -7.41 -7.07
C ALA A 122 0.60 -8.38 -6.26
N THR A 123 -0.45 -7.83 -5.66
CA THR A 123 -1.41 -8.54 -4.83
C THR A 123 -2.19 -9.58 -5.64
N ALA A 124 -2.79 -9.20 -6.77
CA ALA A 124 -3.52 -10.11 -7.65
C ALA A 124 -2.59 -11.18 -8.24
N GLN A 125 -1.40 -10.79 -8.71
CA GLN A 125 -0.41 -11.72 -9.24
C GLN A 125 0.06 -12.75 -8.19
N THR A 126 0.17 -12.34 -6.92
CA THR A 126 0.49 -13.26 -5.83
C THR A 126 -0.61 -14.29 -5.63
N TYR A 127 -1.88 -13.89 -5.65
CA TYR A 127 -3.01 -14.80 -5.48
C TYR A 127 -3.12 -15.81 -6.61
N GLU A 128 -2.95 -15.36 -7.85
CA GLU A 128 -2.95 -16.25 -9.01
C GLU A 128 -1.83 -17.27 -8.91
N ALA A 129 -0.60 -16.82 -8.63
CA ALA A 129 0.55 -17.70 -8.48
C ALA A 129 0.38 -18.70 -7.32
N CYS A 130 -0.21 -18.27 -6.19
CA CYS A 130 -0.49 -19.15 -5.06
C CYS A 130 -1.63 -20.14 -5.35
N SER A 131 -2.67 -19.71 -6.05
CA SER A 131 -3.79 -20.57 -6.45
C SER A 131 -3.34 -21.69 -7.39
N LEU A 132 -2.40 -21.38 -8.29
CA LEU A 132 -1.78 -22.35 -9.19
C LEU A 132 -0.95 -23.41 -8.44
N VAL A 133 -0.14 -22.99 -7.46
CA VAL A 133 0.67 -23.91 -6.64
C VAL A 133 -0.22 -24.82 -5.80
N LEU A 134 -1.33 -24.29 -5.27
CA LEU A 134 -2.27 -25.06 -4.45
C LEU A 134 -3.14 -26.04 -5.25
N LYS A 135 -3.16 -25.93 -6.59
CA LYS A 135 -4.04 -26.71 -7.48
C LYS A 135 -5.49 -26.75 -6.97
N SER A 136 -5.98 -25.60 -6.51
CA SER A 136 -7.37 -25.52 -6.04
C SER A 136 -8.31 -25.75 -7.21
N ASN A 137 -9.16 -26.77 -7.11
CA ASN A 137 -10.23 -27.04 -8.08
C ASN A 137 -11.46 -26.15 -7.84
N GLN A 138 -11.46 -25.38 -6.76
CA GLN A 138 -12.56 -24.50 -6.37
C GLN A 138 -12.17 -23.03 -6.58
N PRO A 139 -13.11 -22.17 -6.99
CA PRO A 139 -12.84 -20.75 -7.16
C PRO A 139 -12.50 -20.11 -5.82
N ILE A 140 -11.32 -19.50 -5.72
CA ILE A 140 -10.87 -18.77 -4.53
C ILE A 140 -11.20 -17.29 -4.72
N SER A 141 -11.97 -16.71 -3.80
CA SER A 141 -12.21 -15.27 -3.80
C SER A 141 -10.93 -14.50 -3.44
N MET A 142 -10.66 -13.44 -4.20
CA MET A 142 -9.49 -12.59 -3.99
C MET A 142 -9.67 -11.61 -2.82
N THR A 143 -10.92 -11.25 -2.48
CA THR A 143 -11.19 -10.18 -1.51
C THR A 143 -12.44 -10.45 -0.68
N TRP A 144 -12.51 -9.83 0.49
CA TRP A 144 -13.67 -9.87 1.40
C TRP A 144 -14.80 -8.93 0.97
N ALA A 145 -14.70 -8.31 -0.22
CA ALA A 145 -15.75 -7.43 -0.72
C ALA A 145 -17.00 -8.25 -1.10
N ASP A 146 -16.80 -9.43 -1.67
CA ASP A 146 -17.87 -10.27 -2.20
C ASP A 146 -18.61 -11.08 -1.12
N THR A 147 -18.04 -11.13 0.10
CA THR A 147 -18.65 -11.79 1.27
C THR A 147 -19.92 -11.09 1.77
N HIS A 148 -20.07 -9.79 1.52
CA HIS A 148 -21.18 -9.00 2.07
C HIS A 148 -22.55 -9.34 1.45
N THR A 149 -22.56 -9.86 0.22
CA THR A 149 -23.79 -10.30 -0.45
C THR A 149 -24.25 -11.70 -0.04
N GLN A 150 -23.50 -12.36 0.84
CA GLN A 150 -23.67 -13.77 1.14
C GLN A 150 -23.80 -14.01 2.65
N THR A 151 -24.85 -13.46 3.25
CA THR A 151 -25.33 -13.96 4.55
C THR A 151 -25.73 -15.43 4.41
N GLY A 152 -24.79 -16.33 4.75
CA GLY A 152 -25.00 -17.77 4.72
C GLY A 152 -24.53 -18.48 3.45
N ALA A 153 -23.59 -17.94 2.67
CA ALA A 153 -22.96 -18.77 1.65
C ALA A 153 -22.27 -19.95 2.33
N GLN A 154 -22.66 -21.14 1.90
CA GLN A 154 -21.94 -22.36 2.18
C GLN A 154 -20.87 -22.48 1.10
N ASN A 155 -19.65 -22.82 1.50
CA ASN A 155 -18.48 -23.00 0.63
C ASN A 155 -17.73 -21.74 0.21
N LEU A 156 -17.35 -20.88 1.17
CA LEU A 156 -16.42 -19.79 0.87
C LEU A 156 -14.97 -20.26 1.02
N ILE A 157 -14.16 -19.85 0.04
CA ILE A 157 -12.70 -19.96 0.06
C ILE A 157 -12.17 -18.59 -0.33
N ILE A 158 -11.37 -17.98 0.53
CA ILE A 158 -10.95 -16.59 0.38
C ILE A 158 -9.54 -16.38 0.89
N TRP A 159 -8.77 -15.52 0.22
CA TRP A 159 -7.49 -15.07 0.75
C TRP A 159 -7.70 -14.13 1.94
N ASN A 160 -6.85 -14.20 2.96
CA ASN A 160 -6.97 -13.39 4.18
C ASN A 160 -6.63 -11.90 3.95
N VAL A 161 -7.37 -11.22 3.09
CA VAL A 161 -7.10 -9.85 2.66
C VAL A 161 -8.37 -9.04 2.80
N CYS A 162 -8.41 -8.30 3.89
CA CYS A 162 -9.50 -7.40 4.17
C CYS A 162 -9.64 -6.35 3.08
N SER A 163 -10.88 -6.19 2.61
CA SER A 163 -11.25 -5.00 1.86
C SER A 163 -10.97 -3.77 2.72
N ALA A 164 -10.55 -2.68 2.07
CA ALA A 164 -10.45 -1.40 2.76
C ALA A 164 -11.81 -1.13 3.45
N PRO A 165 -11.83 -0.80 4.74
CA PRO A 165 -13.06 -0.51 5.44
C PRO A 165 -13.84 0.56 4.67
N THR A 166 -15.09 0.27 4.32
CA THR A 166 -15.98 1.24 3.69
C THR A 166 -16.20 2.38 4.68
N GLY A 167 -15.78 3.60 4.31
CA GLY A 167 -15.99 4.78 5.14
C GLY A 167 -14.89 5.10 6.15
N MET A 168 -13.66 4.62 5.96
CA MET A 168 -12.52 5.33 6.56
C MET A 168 -12.31 6.65 5.81
N ASP A 169 -13.04 7.67 6.24
CA ASP A 169 -12.56 9.04 6.12
C ASP A 169 -11.24 9.07 6.87
N PHE A 170 -10.12 9.22 6.16
CA PHE A 170 -8.87 9.58 6.82
C PHE A 170 -9.17 10.87 7.59
N PRO A 171 -9.14 10.87 8.94
CA PRO A 171 -9.30 12.09 9.68
C PRO A 171 -7.97 12.82 9.53
N THR A 172 -7.73 13.42 8.37
CA THR A 172 -6.93 14.62 8.30
C THR A 172 -7.90 15.71 8.71
N PRO A 173 -8.03 16.03 10.02
CA PRO A 173 -8.93 17.09 10.44
C PRO A 173 -8.58 18.31 9.60
N ALA A 174 -9.56 18.88 8.90
CA ALA A 174 -9.38 20.07 8.09
C ALA A 174 -8.50 21.16 8.77
N PRO A 175 -8.59 21.36 10.11
CA PRO A 175 -7.64 22.21 10.85
C PRO A 175 -6.16 21.92 10.64
N LEU A 176 -5.71 20.65 10.58
CA LEU A 176 -4.28 20.33 10.38
C LEU A 176 -3.82 20.75 8.98
N VAL A 177 -4.64 20.53 7.96
CA VAL A 177 -4.36 20.94 6.58
C VAL A 177 -4.31 22.47 6.48
N ILE A 178 -5.26 23.15 7.14
CA ILE A 178 -5.31 24.63 7.19
C ILE A 178 -4.09 25.20 7.91
N CYS A 179 -3.71 24.65 9.07
CA CYS A 179 -2.52 25.08 9.82
C CYS A 179 -1.23 24.86 8.99
N TYR A 180 -1.10 23.68 8.37
CA TYR A 180 0.03 23.38 7.49
C TYR A 180 0.11 24.39 6.34
N LEU A 181 -1.00 24.64 5.65
CA LEU A 181 -1.06 25.58 4.53
C LEU A 181 -0.76 27.03 4.97
N ALA A 182 -1.31 27.46 6.12
CA ALA A 182 -1.10 28.80 6.65
C ALA A 182 0.37 29.07 7.00
N ILE A 183 1.05 28.11 7.63
CA ILE A 183 2.49 28.21 7.92
C ILE A 183 3.29 28.33 6.63
N HIS A 184 3.02 27.48 5.63
CA HIS A 184 3.75 27.49 4.37
C HIS A 184 3.53 28.81 3.60
N LEU A 185 2.29 29.29 3.50
CA LEU A 185 1.99 30.58 2.86
C LEU A 185 2.64 31.76 3.60
N GLY A 186 2.73 31.70 4.93
CA GLY A 186 3.46 32.69 5.73
C GLY A 186 4.94 32.78 5.35
N PHE A 187 5.60 31.62 5.19
CA PHE A 187 7.00 31.59 4.73
C PHE A 187 7.16 32.16 3.32
N PHE A 188 6.24 31.85 2.40
CA PHE A 188 6.26 32.40 1.04
C PHE A 188 6.13 33.93 0.97
N VAL A 189 5.48 34.56 1.95
CA VAL A 189 5.36 36.03 2.03
C VAL A 189 6.55 36.65 2.76
N LEU A 190 7.03 36.03 3.84
CA LEU A 190 8.17 36.54 4.61
C LEU A 190 9.48 36.47 3.82
N TRP A 191 9.65 35.48 2.94
CA TRP A 191 10.85 35.31 2.13
C TRP A 191 11.13 36.47 1.15
N PRO A 192 10.20 36.91 0.29
CA PRO A 192 10.41 38.07 -0.59
C PRO A 192 10.54 39.38 0.19
N ILE A 193 9.84 39.54 1.32
CA ILE A 193 9.99 40.72 2.19
C ILE A 193 11.41 40.79 2.75
N TRP A 194 11.93 39.66 3.25
CA TRP A 194 13.30 39.57 3.75
C TRP A 194 14.33 39.83 2.64
N MET A 195 14.13 39.25 1.45
CA MET A 195 14.99 39.49 0.28
C MET A 195 15.00 40.97 -0.12
N LEU A 196 13.83 41.62 -0.18
CA LEU A 196 13.73 43.04 -0.52
C LEU A 196 14.43 43.91 0.54
N TYR A 197 14.18 43.62 1.82
CA TYR A 197 14.84 44.29 2.94
C TYR A 197 16.37 44.17 2.84
N LYS A 198 16.88 42.96 2.58
CA LYS A 198 18.31 42.71 2.39
C LYS A 198 18.88 43.53 1.24
N LEU A 199 18.25 43.47 0.06
CA LEU A 199 18.71 44.19 -1.13
C LEU A 199 18.74 45.71 -0.94
N ILE A 200 17.78 46.27 -0.21
CA ILE A 200 17.76 47.71 0.12
C ILE A 200 18.91 48.04 1.07
N ARG A 201 19.09 47.24 2.13
CA ARG A 201 20.09 47.51 3.17
C ARG A 201 21.52 47.30 2.66
N GLU A 202 21.75 46.31 1.81
CA GLU A 202 23.04 46.08 1.14
C GLU A 202 23.40 47.27 0.24
N ARG A 203 22.47 47.77 -0.58
CA ARG A 203 22.71 48.98 -1.40
C ARG A 203 22.99 50.24 -0.58
N VAL A 204 22.30 50.44 0.55
CA VAL A 204 22.57 51.58 1.44
C VAL A 204 23.96 51.47 2.06
N ASN A 205 24.38 50.28 2.48
CA ASN A 205 25.69 50.05 3.06
C ASN A 205 26.83 50.16 2.03
N GLU A 206 26.63 49.70 0.79
CA GLU A 206 27.59 49.90 -0.31
C GLU A 206 27.75 51.38 -0.67
N LYS A 207 26.65 52.14 -0.73
CA LYS A 207 26.70 53.60 -0.93
C LYS A 207 27.46 54.30 0.20
N LYS A 208 27.29 53.86 1.45
CA LYS A 208 28.05 54.38 2.61
C LYS A 208 29.54 54.02 2.53
N LYS A 209 29.90 52.83 2.05
CA LYS A 209 31.30 52.45 1.82
C LYS A 209 31.96 53.24 0.69
N CYS A 210 31.26 53.49 -0.42
CA CYS A 210 31.79 54.34 -1.51
C CYS A 210 31.94 55.81 -1.08
N ALA A 211 31.01 56.32 -0.27
CA ALA A 211 31.11 57.67 0.28
C ALA A 211 32.30 57.85 1.24
N PHE A 212 32.74 56.79 1.92
CA PHE A 212 33.91 56.82 2.82
C PHE A 212 35.26 56.65 2.09
N ILE A 213 35.26 56.22 0.82
CA ILE A 213 36.48 56.05 0.00
C ILE A 213 36.73 57.27 -0.89
N CYS A 214 35.77 58.19 -1.03
CA CYS A 214 35.88 59.42 -1.83
C CYS A 214 36.16 60.69 -1.00
N ILE A 215 36.62 60.55 0.25
CA ILE A 215 37.16 61.63 1.09
C ILE A 215 38.62 61.31 1.33
#